data_AF-A0A8C5JV72-F1
#
_entry.id   AF-A0A8C5JV72-F1
#
_cell.length_a   1.000
_cell.length_b   1.000
_cell.length_c   1.000
_cell.angle_alpha   90.00
_cell.angle_beta   90.00
_cell.angle_gamma   90.00
#
_symmetry.space_group_name_H-M   'P 1'
#
loop_
_entity.id
_entity.type
_entity.pdbx_description
1 polymer ?
#
loop_
_entity_poly.entity_id
_entity_poly.type
_entity_poly.pdbx_seq_one_letter_code
_entity_poly.pdbx_strand_id
1 'polypeptide(L)'
;AEQLARELAWCVEQLELGLKMQKPTAKQKEQAIGAIRILRSERTPLPRKRQLMRSMFGDYRAQMEAEWQEALRALRAAAHSAHVQPVGEATRKKSQKVCRCRPAGGTKVTLDKTNEFRFNFF
;
A
#
# COMPACT_ATOMS: atom_id res chain seq x y z
N ALA A 1 -18.40 15.58 -8.13
CA ALA A 1 -18.77 14.48 -7.21
C ALA A 1 -17.66 13.41 -7.05
N GLU A 2 -16.55 13.51 -7.78
CA GLU A 2 -15.56 12.43 -7.91
C GLU A 2 -14.69 12.23 -6.67
N GLN A 3 -14.37 13.30 -5.94
CA GLN A 3 -13.56 13.20 -4.71
C GLN A 3 -14.19 12.25 -3.69
N LEU A 4 -15.50 12.35 -3.47
CA LEU A 4 -16.19 11.48 -2.51
C LEU A 4 -16.19 10.02 -2.97
N ALA A 5 -16.35 9.77 -4.27
CA ALA A 5 -16.28 8.41 -4.81
C ALA A 5 -14.88 7.81 -4.60
N ARG A 6 -13.83 8.60 -4.80
CA ARG A 6 -12.44 8.20 -4.55
C ARG A 6 -12.16 7.94 -3.07
N GLU A 7 -12.65 8.81 -2.19
CA GLU A 7 -12.55 8.62 -0.73
C GLU A 7 -13.27 7.31 -0.31
N LEU A 8 -14.47 7.05 -0.84
CA LEU A 8 -15.23 5.82 -0.56
C LEU A 8 -14.51 4.58 -1.07
N ALA A 9 -13.99 4.63 -2.30
CA ALA A 9 -13.24 3.53 -2.89
C ALA A 9 -12.00 3.19 -2.07
N TRP A 10 -11.25 4.22 -1.64
CA TRP A 10 -10.07 4.04 -0.79
C TRP A 10 -10.44 3.37 0.54
N CYS A 11 -11.48 3.85 1.24
CA CYS A 11 -11.91 3.20 2.49
C CYS A 11 -12.34 1.74 2.31
N VAL A 12 -13.02 1.41 1.21
CA VAL A 12 -13.40 0.01 0.91
C VAL A 12 -12.17 -0.84 0.63
N GLU A 13 -11.23 -0.34 -0.17
CA GLU A 13 -9.99 -1.03 -0.50
C GLU A 13 -9.16 -1.30 0.77
N GLN A 14 -9.06 -0.33 1.67
CA GLN A 14 -8.36 -0.51 2.95
C GLN A 14 -9.01 -1.58 3.83
N LEU A 15 -10.35 -1.63 3.91
CA LEU A 15 -11.04 -2.70 4.64
C LEU A 15 -10.78 -4.07 4.02
N GLU A 16 -10.75 -4.18 2.69
CA GLU A 16 -10.46 -5.43 1.99
C GLU A 16 -8.99 -5.87 2.12
N LEU A 17 -8.05 -4.93 2.07
CA LEU A 17 -6.62 -5.19 2.29
C LEU A 17 -6.38 -5.67 3.73
N GLY A 18 -7.00 -5.04 4.73
CA GLY A 18 -6.91 -5.48 6.12
C GLY A 18 -7.40 -6.92 6.34
N LEU A 19 -8.48 -7.30 5.65
CA LEU A 19 -9.01 -8.67 5.67
C LEU A 19 -8.09 -9.70 4.98
N LYS A 20 -7.31 -9.28 3.99
CA LYS A 20 -6.38 -10.14 3.24
C LYS A 20 -5.02 -10.28 3.91
N MET A 21 -4.50 -9.19 4.48
CA MET A 21 -3.13 -9.09 4.99
C MET A 21 -3.01 -9.57 6.45
N GLN A 22 -4.05 -9.40 7.26
CA GLN A 22 -4.04 -9.81 8.68
C GLN A 22 -5.01 -10.96 8.94
N LYS A 23 -4.81 -11.73 10.04
CA LYS A 23 -5.80 -12.66 10.58
C LYS A 23 -6.71 -11.88 11.54
N PRO A 24 -7.81 -11.26 11.06
CA PRO A 24 -8.64 -10.43 11.92
C PRO A 24 -9.42 -11.35 12.86
N THR A 25 -9.76 -10.85 14.04
CA THR A 25 -10.69 -11.54 14.93
C THR A 25 -12.04 -11.68 14.21
N ALA A 26 -12.81 -12.75 14.46
CA ALA A 26 -14.10 -12.98 13.82
C ALA A 26 -15.05 -11.77 13.92
N LYS A 27 -15.06 -11.08 15.07
CA LYS A 27 -15.81 -9.83 15.29
C LYS A 27 -15.37 -8.70 14.36
N GLN A 28 -14.07 -8.52 14.18
CA GLN A 28 -13.50 -7.47 13.33
C GLN A 28 -13.80 -7.74 11.86
N LYS A 29 -13.78 -9.02 11.46
CA LYS A 29 -14.18 -9.45 10.11
C LYS A 29 -15.64 -9.09 9.83
N GLU A 30 -16.55 -9.40 10.75
CA GLU A 30 -17.96 -9.05 10.59
C GLU A 30 -18.20 -7.54 10.55
N GLN A 31 -17.51 -6.78 11.40
CA GLN A 31 -17.57 -5.32 11.39
C GLN A 31 -17.07 -4.73 10.07
N ALA A 32 -15.94 -5.22 9.54
CA ALA A 32 -15.40 -4.77 8.25
C ALA A 32 -16.35 -5.10 7.10
N ILE A 33 -16.91 -6.31 7.05
CA ILE A 33 -17.90 -6.71 6.02
C ILE A 33 -19.17 -5.84 6.12
N GLY A 34 -19.66 -5.59 7.34
CA GLY A 34 -20.80 -4.71 7.58
C GLY A 34 -20.55 -3.29 7.11
N ALA A 35 -19.37 -2.74 7.40
CA ALA A 35 -18.96 -1.41 6.94
C ALA A 35 -18.87 -1.33 5.41
N ILE A 36 -18.28 -2.33 4.74
CA ILE A 36 -18.22 -2.40 3.27
C ILE A 36 -19.64 -2.39 2.68
N ARG A 37 -20.58 -3.14 3.27
CA ARG A 37 -21.98 -3.17 2.81
C ARG A 37 -22.64 -1.79 2.88
N ILE A 38 -22.40 -1.05 3.95
CA ILE A 38 -22.96 0.30 4.18
C ILE A 38 -22.32 1.34 3.23
N LEU A 39 -21.01 1.23 2.98
CA LEU A 39 -20.31 2.15 2.08
C LEU A 39 -20.71 1.93 0.62
N ARG A 40 -20.91 0.68 0.19
CA ARG A 40 -21.36 0.30 -1.15
C ARG A 40 -22.83 0.59 -1.42
N SER A 41 -23.69 0.60 -0.40
CA SER A 41 -25.12 0.86 -0.62
C SER A 41 -25.37 2.31 -1.04
N GLU A 42 -26.10 2.49 -2.15
CA GLU A 42 -26.56 3.79 -2.63
C GLU A 42 -27.63 4.40 -1.72
N ARG A 43 -28.41 3.54 -1.04
CA ARG A 43 -29.45 3.95 -0.09
C ARG A 43 -28.93 4.63 1.18
N THR A 44 -27.63 4.54 1.48
CA THR A 44 -27.08 5.14 2.71
C THR A 44 -26.81 6.62 2.48
N PRO A 45 -27.37 7.52 3.32
CA PRO A 45 -27.17 8.95 3.16
C PRO A 45 -25.69 9.31 3.39
N LEU A 46 -25.19 10.28 2.60
CA LEU A 46 -23.78 10.68 2.61
C LEU A 46 -23.21 11.04 4.00
N PRO A 47 -23.94 11.74 4.89
CA PRO A 47 -23.45 12.05 6.23
C PRO A 47 -23.12 10.79 7.03
N ARG A 48 -23.92 9.73 6.89
CA ARG A 48 -23.72 8.46 7.58
C ARG A 48 -22.51 7.69 7.05
N LYS A 49 -22.25 7.77 5.73
CA LYS A 49 -21.00 7.23 5.15
C LYS A 49 -19.77 7.94 5.73
N ARG A 50 -19.78 9.27 5.79
CA ARG A 50 -18.66 10.05 6.36
C ARG A 50 -18.44 9.78 7.85
N GLN A 51 -19.52 9.65 8.62
CA GLN A 51 -19.43 9.33 10.04
C GLN A 51 -18.80 7.95 10.25
N LEU A 52 -19.21 6.95 9.47
CA LEU A 52 -18.62 5.61 9.53
C LEU A 52 -17.14 5.64 9.15
N MET A 53 -16.78 6.33 8.05
CA MET A 53 -15.38 6.47 7.62
C MET A 53 -14.52 7.09 8.73
N ARG A 54 -14.98 8.18 9.36
CA ARG A 54 -14.27 8.81 10.49
C ARG A 54 -14.20 7.95 11.73
N SER A 55 -15.26 7.21 12.06
CA SER A 55 -15.25 6.30 13.20
C SER A 55 -14.26 5.15 13.03
N MET A 56 -14.04 4.71 11.78
CA MET A 56 -13.22 3.54 11.47
C MET A 56 -11.75 3.92 11.21
N PHE A 57 -11.53 5.02 10.47
CA PHE A 57 -10.20 5.43 10.00
C PHE A 57 -9.73 6.76 10.61
N GLY A 58 -10.57 7.45 11.39
CA GLY A 58 -10.28 8.82 11.80
C GLY A 58 -10.16 9.76 10.60
N ASP A 59 -9.06 10.49 10.53
CA ASP A 59 -8.76 11.42 9.43
C ASP A 59 -8.18 10.70 8.20
N TYR A 60 -9.05 9.97 7.50
CA TYR A 60 -8.72 9.18 6.31
C TYR A 60 -8.04 9.99 5.19
N ARG A 61 -8.26 11.31 5.10
CA ARG A 61 -7.60 12.18 4.11
C ARG A 61 -6.09 12.27 4.35
N ALA A 62 -5.68 12.38 5.61
CA ALA A 62 -4.27 12.41 5.97
C ALA A 62 -3.62 11.06 5.69
N GLN A 63 -4.34 9.95 5.87
CA GLN A 63 -3.84 8.61 5.53
C GLN A 63 -3.63 8.46 4.02
N MET A 64 -4.56 8.92 3.19
CA MET A 64 -4.39 8.91 1.73
C MET A 64 -3.16 9.71 1.28
N GLU A 65 -2.94 10.88 1.87
CA GLU A 65 -1.76 11.72 1.58
C GLU A 65 -0.47 11.02 2.03
N ALA A 66 -0.47 10.40 3.21
CA ALA A 66 0.68 9.67 3.74
C ALA A 66 1.06 8.49 2.84
N GLU A 67 0.09 7.71 2.37
CA GLU A 67 0.34 6.62 1.41
C GLU A 67 0.91 7.12 0.10
N TRP A 68 0.36 8.22 -0.43
CA TRP A 68 0.87 8.84 -1.65
C TRP A 68 2.32 9.32 -1.48
N GLN A 69 2.60 9.97 -0.36
CA GLN A 69 3.94 10.47 -0.04
C GLN A 69 4.95 9.34 0.16
N GLU A 70 4.52 8.25 0.78
CA GLU A 70 5.35 7.04 0.94
C GLU A 70 5.64 6.39 -0.41
N ALA A 71 4.65 6.28 -1.29
CA ALA A 71 4.85 5.79 -2.65
C ALA A 71 5.83 6.66 -3.45
N LEU A 72 5.69 7.99 -3.37
CA LEU A 72 6.65 8.92 -3.99
C LEU A 72 8.05 8.77 -3.40
N ARG A 73 8.18 8.61 -2.08
CA ARG A 73 9.46 8.37 -1.42
C ARG A 73 10.10 7.07 -1.89
N ALA A 74 9.33 5.99 -1.99
CA ALA A 74 9.80 4.70 -2.48
C ALA A 74 10.27 4.78 -3.95
N LEU A 75 9.54 5.49 -4.81
CA LEU A 75 9.94 5.73 -6.20
C LEU A 75 11.26 6.50 -6.30
N ARG A 76 11.42 7.57 -5.51
CA ARG A 76 12.68 8.33 -5.45
C ARG A 76 13.82 7.45 -4.97
N ALA A 77 13.61 6.68 -3.89
CA ALA A 77 14.63 5.78 -3.37
C ALA A 77 15.07 4.73 -4.41
N ALA A 78 14.12 4.15 -5.15
CA ALA A 78 14.41 3.22 -6.23
C ALA A 78 15.17 3.87 -7.41
N ALA A 79 14.83 5.11 -7.77
CA ALA A 79 15.55 5.86 -8.79
C ALA A 79 17.00 6.16 -8.36
N HIS A 80 17.20 6.53 -7.09
CA HIS A 80 18.54 6.75 -6.53
C HIS A 80 19.37 5.47 -6.48
N SER A 81 18.79 4.33 -6.14
CA SER A 81 19.52 3.05 -6.10
C SER A 81 19.84 2.50 -7.50
N ALA A 82 19.05 2.85 -8.51
CA ALA A 82 19.29 2.47 -9.91
C ALA A 82 20.27 3.40 -10.66
N HIS A 83 20.78 4.47 -10.02
CA HIS A 83 21.68 5.42 -10.68
C HIS A 83 23.05 4.78 -11.00
N VAL A 84 23.26 4.45 -12.27
CA VAL A 84 24.54 3.91 -12.78
C VAL A 84 25.45 5.06 -13.17
N GLN A 85 26.58 5.21 -12.48
CA GLN A 85 27.61 6.15 -12.92
C GLN A 85 28.37 5.60 -14.14
N PRO A 86 28.64 6.43 -15.17
CA PRO A 86 29.42 6.02 -16.31
C PRO A 86 30.86 5.71 -15.87
N VAL A 87 31.26 4.45 -16.02
CA VAL A 87 32.63 4.03 -15.78
C VAL A 87 33.52 4.64 -16.87
N GLY A 88 34.49 5.47 -16.46
CA GLY A 88 35.46 6.09 -17.35
C GLY A 88 36.19 5.07 -18.23
N GLU A 89 36.37 5.41 -19.50
CA GLU A 89 36.82 4.51 -20.57
C GLU A 89 38.17 3.83 -20.30
N ALA A 90 39.02 4.41 -19.45
CA ALA A 90 40.33 3.89 -19.07
C ALA A 90 40.27 2.53 -18.34
N THR A 91 39.16 2.18 -17.68
CA THR A 91 39.03 0.89 -16.96
C THR A 91 38.30 -0.20 -17.78
N ARG A 92 37.77 0.14 -18.96
CA ARG A 92 37.01 -0.81 -19.80
C ARG A 92 37.85 -1.95 -20.40
N LYS A 93 39.17 -1.78 -20.54
CA LYS A 93 40.01 -2.78 -21.23
C LYS A 93 40.36 -4.03 -20.40
N LYS A 94 40.14 -4.03 -19.07
CA LYS A 94 40.47 -5.19 -18.20
C LYS A 94 39.26 -5.93 -17.64
N SER A 95 38.05 -5.38 -17.77
CA SER A 95 36.85 -5.87 -17.08
C SER A 95 35.79 -6.47 -18.00
N GLN A 96 36.13 -6.86 -19.24
CA GLN A 96 35.24 -7.68 -20.08
C GLN A 96 35.19 -9.14 -19.58
N LYS A 97 34.87 -9.34 -18.30
CA LYS A 97 34.33 -10.61 -17.82
C LYS A 97 32.83 -10.50 -17.99
N VAL A 98 32.31 -11.17 -19.02
CA VAL A 98 30.88 -11.41 -19.15
C VAL A 98 30.42 -12.06 -17.86
N CYS A 99 29.74 -11.32 -17.00
CA CYS A 99 28.99 -11.90 -15.89
C CYS A 99 27.87 -12.75 -16.53
N ARG A 100 28.17 -14.02 -16.80
CA ARG A 100 27.12 -15.01 -17.02
C ARG A 100 26.46 -15.22 -15.67
N CYS A 101 25.31 -14.60 -15.46
CA CYS A 101 24.45 -14.94 -14.34
C CYS A 101 24.10 -16.43 -14.47
N ARG A 102 24.73 -17.28 -13.65
CA ARG A 102 24.22 -18.63 -13.38
C ARG A 102 22.80 -18.45 -12.84
N PRO A 103 21.79 -19.24 -13.29
CA PRO A 103 20.51 -19.27 -12.60
C PRO A 103 20.75 -19.92 -11.22
N ALA A 104 21.08 -19.09 -10.24
CA ALA A 104 21.16 -19.49 -8.85
C ALA A 104 19.72 -19.58 -8.33
N GLY A 105 19.42 -20.75 -7.78
CA GLY A 105 18.10 -21.15 -7.29
C GLY A 105 17.46 -20.12 -6.36
N GLY A 106 16.12 -20.17 -6.38
CA GLY A 106 15.22 -19.19 -5.79
C GLY A 106 15.62 -18.69 -4.41
N THR A 107 15.98 -17.41 -4.36
CA THR A 107 15.93 -16.62 -3.15
C THR A 107 14.50 -16.18 -2.93
N LYS A 108 13.87 -16.80 -1.94
CA LYS A 108 12.60 -16.38 -1.37
C LYS A 108 12.86 -15.00 -0.76
N VAL A 109 12.47 -13.95 -1.47
CA VAL A 109 12.36 -12.61 -0.88
C VAL A 109 11.15 -12.67 0.03
N THR A 110 11.36 -13.05 1.29
CA THR A 110 10.47 -12.62 2.37
C THR A 110 10.62 -11.11 2.45
N LEU A 111 9.75 -10.41 1.71
CA LEU A 111 9.49 -9.00 1.92
C LEU A 111 8.76 -8.90 3.27
N ASP A 112 9.53 -9.00 4.35
CA ASP A 112 9.07 -8.64 5.69
C ASP A 112 9.02 -7.11 5.75
N LYS A 113 8.00 -6.56 5.09
CA LYS A 113 7.52 -5.22 5.40
C LYS A 113 6.59 -5.37 6.60
N THR A 114 7.17 -5.38 7.79
CA THR A 114 6.51 -4.95 9.03
C THR A 114 6.28 -3.43 8.99
N ASN A 115 5.66 -2.94 7.91
CA ASN A 115 4.84 -1.74 8.02
C ASN A 115 3.51 -2.25 8.53
N GLU A 116 3.48 -2.49 9.85
CA GLU A 116 2.27 -2.81 10.58
C GLU A 116 1.37 -1.58 10.48
N PHE A 117 0.65 -1.46 9.36
CA PHE A 117 -0.55 -0.67 9.25
C PHE A 117 -1.53 -1.32 10.22
N ARG A 118 -1.38 -0.95 11.49
CA ARG A 118 -2.14 -1.47 12.61
C ARG A 118 -3.46 -0.74 12.54
N PHE A 119 -4.45 -1.43 11.97
CA PHE A 119 -5.83 -1.01 12.13
C PHE A 119 -6.10 -0.95 13.64
N ASN A 120 -6.16 0.27 14.18
CA ASN A 120 -6.70 0.52 15.50
C ASN A 120 -8.23 0.37 15.42
N PHE A 121 -8.69 -0.85 15.13
CA PHE A 121 -10.03 -1.25 15.52
C PHE A 121 -10.02 -1.27 17.05
N PHE A 122 -10.78 -0.34 17.63
CA PHE A 122 -11.07 -0.30 19.08
C PHE A 122 -11.38 -1.69 19.64
#